data_AF-A0A3A8KQT5-F1
#
_entry.id   AF-A0A3A8KQT5-F1
#
_cell.length_a   1.000
_cell.length_b   1.000
_cell.length_c   1.000
_cell.angle_alpha   90.00
_cell.angle_beta   90.00
_cell.angle_gamma   90.00
#
_symmetry.space_group_name_H-M   'P 1'
#
loop_
_entity.id
_entity.type
_entity.pdbx_description
1 polymer ?
#
loop_
_entity_poly.entity_id
_entity_poly.type
_entity_poly.pdbx_seq_one_letter_code
_entity_poly.pdbx_strand_id
1 'polypeptide(L)'
;MPPESPADAKPPSAPRGNRAVALGLIGAVVAGVALALAVMFFGPRRPSPEELAHEARIQVLALCDAVQSYRDEHGDYVPIAPFPVPVPKGGESVPFAHDHEDFHRIGFEPGPTVHFQFEVAVQESPVGEPEVSCLARVDADGDGLNAVYRIRLDANGMTSAVEAEHEGE
;
A
#
# COMPACT_ATOMS: atom_id res chain seq x y z
N MET A 1 50.62 -34.29 76.29
CA MET A 1 50.41 -33.30 75.22
C MET A 1 49.64 -33.99 74.11
N PRO A 2 48.32 -33.74 73.98
CA PRO A 2 47.52 -34.21 72.85
C PRO A 2 47.72 -33.29 71.63
N PRO A 3 47.76 -33.81 70.39
CA PRO A 3 47.81 -32.96 69.21
C PRO A 3 46.42 -32.41 68.83
N GLU A 4 46.42 -31.13 68.46
CA GLU A 4 45.30 -30.31 67.98
C GLU A 4 44.57 -30.90 66.77
N SER A 5 43.25 -30.74 66.76
CA SER A 5 42.37 -30.99 65.60
C SER A 5 42.32 -29.73 64.74
N PRO A 6 42.59 -29.77 63.42
CA PRO A 6 42.42 -28.62 62.58
C PRO A 6 40.98 -28.46 62.11
N ALA A 7 40.56 -27.20 62.14
CA ALA A 7 39.27 -26.65 61.80
C ALA A 7 38.91 -26.75 60.30
N ASP A 8 37.60 -26.70 60.07
CA ASP A 8 36.87 -26.04 58.98
C ASP A 8 37.57 -25.88 57.60
N ALA A 9 37.17 -26.74 56.65
CA ALA A 9 37.30 -26.45 55.23
C ALA A 9 35.93 -26.00 54.66
N LYS A 10 35.73 -24.68 54.56
CA LYS A 10 34.65 -24.10 53.75
C LYS A 10 35.05 -24.20 52.27
N PRO A 11 34.25 -24.78 51.37
CA PRO A 11 34.61 -24.85 49.95
C PRO A 11 34.48 -23.46 49.29
N PRO A 12 35.36 -23.14 48.32
CA PRO A 12 35.29 -21.86 47.62
C PRO A 12 34.01 -21.78 46.78
N SER A 13 33.22 -20.74 47.03
CA SER A 13 32.07 -20.36 46.22
C SER A 13 32.52 -19.99 44.80
N ALA A 14 32.12 -20.79 43.82
CA ALA A 14 32.36 -20.55 42.40
C ALA A 14 31.78 -19.17 41.95
N PRO A 15 32.42 -18.48 40.99
CA PRO A 15 31.99 -17.17 40.53
C PRO A 15 30.72 -17.31 39.67
N ARG A 16 29.56 -17.13 40.29
CA ARG A 16 28.23 -17.22 39.63
C ARG A 16 27.89 -16.02 38.72
N GLY A 17 28.68 -14.94 38.76
CA GLY A 17 28.38 -13.69 38.05
C GLY A 17 28.51 -13.76 36.52
N ASN A 18 29.55 -14.41 35.98
CA ASN A 18 29.86 -14.31 34.55
C ASN A 18 28.93 -15.14 33.65
N ARG A 19 28.37 -16.23 34.15
CA ARG A 19 27.49 -17.12 33.36
C ARG A 19 26.11 -16.50 33.13
N ALA A 20 25.55 -15.84 34.14
CA ALA A 20 24.25 -15.19 34.01
C ALA A 20 24.30 -14.00 33.04
N VAL A 21 25.37 -13.21 33.09
CA VAL A 21 25.59 -12.09 32.16
C VAL A 21 25.80 -12.60 30.73
N ALA A 22 26.61 -13.64 30.55
CA ALA A 22 26.83 -14.24 29.22
C ALA A 22 25.53 -14.86 28.64
N LEU A 23 24.73 -15.55 29.45
CA LEU A 23 23.44 -16.12 29.03
C LEU A 23 22.43 -15.02 28.64
N GLY A 24 22.39 -13.92 29.39
CA GLY A 24 21.54 -12.77 29.07
C GLY A 24 21.91 -12.11 27.74
N LEU A 25 23.21 -11.94 27.48
CA LEU A 25 23.71 -11.40 26.21
C LEU A 25 23.40 -12.31 25.02
N ILE A 26 23.61 -13.62 25.17
CA ILE A 26 23.28 -14.60 24.11
C ILE A 26 21.77 -14.58 23.82
N GLY A 27 20.94 -14.55 24.86
CA GLY A 27 19.48 -14.45 24.71
C GLY A 27 19.05 -13.19 23.96
N ALA A 28 19.63 -12.03 24.28
CA ALA A 28 19.33 -10.77 23.60
C ALA A 28 19.76 -10.78 22.11
N VAL A 29 20.93 -11.34 21.80
CA VAL A 29 21.41 -11.47 20.41
C VAL A 29 20.51 -12.41 19.61
N VAL A 30 20.16 -13.57 20.16
CA VAL A 30 19.29 -14.55 19.47
C VAL A 30 17.89 -13.96 19.25
N ALA A 31 17.32 -13.27 20.23
CA ALA A 31 16.03 -12.60 20.07
C ALA A 31 16.08 -11.48 19.02
N GLY A 32 17.16 -10.70 18.99
CA GLY A 32 17.38 -9.67 17.97
C GLY A 32 17.49 -10.24 16.55
N VAL A 33 18.24 -11.33 16.38
CA VAL A 33 18.37 -12.02 15.08
C VAL A 33 17.04 -12.62 14.66
N ALA A 34 16.32 -13.28 15.57
CA ALA A 34 15.01 -13.85 15.27
C ALA A 34 13.99 -12.77 14.84
N LEU A 35 13.99 -11.60 15.51
CA LEU A 35 13.14 -10.47 15.14
C LEU A 35 13.52 -9.90 13.77
N ALA A 36 14.82 -9.74 13.49
CA ALA A 36 15.30 -9.26 12.19
C ALA A 36 14.92 -10.21 11.05
N LEU A 37 15.05 -11.52 11.25
CA LEU A 37 14.61 -12.54 10.29
C LEU A 37 13.09 -12.51 10.12
N ALA A 38 12.32 -12.33 11.21
CA ALA A 38 10.87 -12.23 11.12
C ALA A 38 10.43 -11.02 10.28
N VAL A 39 11.06 -9.86 10.45
CA VAL A 39 10.78 -8.67 9.62
C VAL A 39 11.23 -8.89 8.16
N MET A 40 12.34 -9.59 7.93
CA MET A 40 12.83 -9.86 6.57
C MET A 40 11.93 -10.82 5.80
N PHE A 41 11.40 -11.85 6.45
CA PHE A 41 10.59 -12.88 5.81
C PHE A 41 9.07 -12.61 5.86
N PHE A 42 8.61 -11.85 6.85
CA PHE A 42 7.18 -11.60 7.08
C PHE A 42 6.83 -10.11 7.23
N GLY A 43 7.79 -9.21 6.99
CA GLY A 43 7.54 -7.77 6.98
C GLY A 43 6.76 -7.31 5.74
N PRO A 44 6.29 -6.05 5.73
CA PRO A 44 5.56 -5.48 4.61
C PRO A 44 6.45 -5.50 3.36
N ARG A 45 6.00 -6.20 2.32
CA ARG A 45 6.65 -6.18 1.01
C ARG A 45 6.05 -5.03 0.20
N ARG A 46 6.89 -4.14 -0.32
CA ARG A 46 6.46 -3.14 -1.29
C ARG A 46 6.13 -3.83 -2.61
N PRO A 47 5.01 -3.50 -3.26
CA PRO A 47 4.72 -4.00 -4.58
C PRO A 47 5.78 -3.50 -5.57
N SER A 48 6.16 -4.36 -6.50
CA SER A 48 6.98 -4.00 -7.65
C SER A 48 6.21 -3.09 -8.62
N PRO A 49 6.91 -2.33 -9.48
CA PRO A 49 6.24 -1.49 -10.48
C PRO A 49 5.31 -2.29 -11.42
N GLU A 50 5.66 -3.53 -11.75
CA GLU A 50 4.80 -4.41 -12.57
C GLU A 50 3.52 -4.82 -11.85
N GLU A 51 3.60 -5.11 -10.54
CA GLU A 51 2.43 -5.41 -9.71
C GLU A 51 1.51 -4.19 -9.60
N LEU A 52 2.08 -2.99 -9.40
CA LEU A 52 1.33 -1.73 -9.40
C LEU A 52 0.68 -1.47 -10.78
N ALA A 53 1.40 -1.68 -11.87
CA ALA A 53 0.84 -1.50 -13.21
C ALA A 53 -0.32 -2.46 -13.50
N HIS A 54 -0.23 -3.69 -12.99
CA HIS A 54 -1.31 -4.66 -13.11
C HIS A 54 -2.53 -4.27 -12.25
N GLU A 55 -2.30 -3.89 -10.99
CA GLU A 55 -3.33 -3.41 -10.07
C GLU A 55 -4.05 -2.18 -10.63
N ALA A 56 -3.30 -1.20 -11.16
CA ALA A 56 -3.84 0.02 -11.75
C ALA A 56 -4.82 -0.28 -12.88
N ARG A 57 -4.46 -1.21 -13.78
CA ARG A 57 -5.31 -1.63 -14.91
C ARG A 57 -6.63 -2.23 -14.42
N ILE A 58 -6.59 -3.06 -13.39
CA ILE A 58 -7.80 -3.66 -12.82
C ILE A 58 -8.66 -2.58 -12.16
N GLN A 59 -8.06 -1.72 -11.35
CA GLN A 59 -8.80 -0.70 -10.59
C GLN A 59 -9.39 0.38 -11.49
N VAL A 60 -8.68 0.82 -12.54
CA VAL A 60 -9.21 1.82 -13.48
C VAL A 60 -10.33 1.25 -14.35
N LEU A 61 -10.28 -0.05 -14.68
CA LEU A 61 -11.40 -0.76 -15.33
C LEU A 61 -12.61 -0.81 -14.40
N ALA A 62 -12.42 -1.21 -13.14
CA ALA A 62 -13.49 -1.25 -12.14
C ALA A 62 -14.11 0.14 -11.89
N LEU A 63 -13.28 1.19 -11.87
CA LEU A 63 -13.78 2.57 -11.76
C LEU A 63 -14.67 2.95 -12.95
N CYS A 64 -14.23 2.64 -14.17
CA CYS A 64 -15.03 2.91 -15.36
C CYS A 64 -16.31 2.08 -15.42
N ASP A 65 -16.29 0.83 -14.98
CA ASP A 65 -17.48 -0.03 -14.88
C ASP A 65 -18.51 0.54 -13.88
N ALA A 66 -18.05 1.03 -12.73
CA ALA A 66 -18.87 1.71 -11.74
C ALA A 66 -19.50 3.00 -12.30
N VAL A 67 -18.72 3.81 -13.02
CA VAL A 67 -19.22 5.03 -13.68
C VAL A 67 -20.27 4.70 -14.75
N GLN A 68 -20.06 3.65 -15.54
CA GLN A 68 -21.04 3.21 -16.55
C GLN A 68 -22.32 2.70 -15.90
N SER A 69 -22.20 1.84 -14.88
CA SER A 69 -23.36 1.32 -14.14
C SER A 69 -24.20 2.46 -13.57
N TYR A 70 -23.55 3.47 -12.98
CA TYR A 70 -24.24 4.67 -12.51
C TYR A 70 -24.94 5.42 -13.65
N ARG A 71 -24.29 5.60 -14.80
CA ARG A 71 -24.88 6.25 -15.97
C ARG A 71 -26.10 5.49 -16.51
N ASP A 72 -26.04 4.17 -16.54
CA ASP A 72 -27.14 3.32 -17.01
C ASP A 72 -28.35 3.38 -16.08
N GLU A 73 -28.12 3.52 -14.77
CA GLU A 73 -29.18 3.63 -13.76
C GLU A 73 -29.77 5.04 -13.65
N HIS A 74 -28.93 6.08 -13.75
CA HIS A 74 -29.31 7.46 -13.44
C HIS A 74 -29.39 8.39 -14.65
N GLY A 75 -28.83 7.98 -15.80
CA GLY A 75 -28.87 8.71 -17.06
C GLY A 75 -27.83 9.83 -17.21
N ASP A 76 -26.88 9.96 -16.29
CA ASP A 76 -25.86 11.03 -16.30
C ASP A 76 -24.51 10.54 -15.77
N TYR A 77 -23.43 11.22 -16.15
CA TYR A 77 -22.08 11.00 -15.63
C TYR A 77 -21.78 11.93 -14.45
N VAL A 78 -21.02 11.42 -13.49
CA VAL A 78 -20.62 12.18 -12.29
C VAL A 78 -19.12 12.42 -12.33
N PRO A 79 -18.66 13.69 -12.40
CA PRO A 79 -17.25 13.98 -12.18
C PRO A 79 -16.90 13.77 -10.70
N ILE A 80 -15.75 13.14 -10.46
CA ILE A 80 -15.25 12.85 -9.11
C ILE A 80 -13.85 13.43 -9.00
N ALA A 81 -13.65 14.30 -7.99
CA ALA A 81 -12.37 14.94 -7.74
C ALA A 81 -11.29 13.90 -7.37
N PRO A 82 -10.00 14.21 -7.59
CA PRO A 82 -8.92 13.30 -7.26
C PRO A 82 -8.92 12.91 -5.78
N PHE A 83 -8.88 11.61 -5.48
CA PHE A 83 -8.79 11.10 -4.11
C PHE A 83 -8.15 9.70 -4.08
N PRO A 84 -7.32 9.38 -3.07
CA PRO A 84 -6.82 10.24 -1.99
C PRO A 84 -5.88 11.35 -2.49
N VAL A 85 -5.72 12.41 -1.68
CA VAL A 85 -4.79 13.52 -1.95
C VAL A 85 -3.77 13.59 -0.81
N PRO A 86 -2.46 13.66 -1.09
CA PRO A 86 -1.82 13.66 -2.41
C PRO A 86 -1.79 12.28 -3.08
N VAL A 87 -1.24 12.20 -4.30
CA VAL A 87 -0.92 10.92 -4.97
C VAL A 87 -0.04 10.07 -4.05
N PRO A 88 -0.36 8.79 -3.82
CA PRO A 88 0.47 7.88 -3.03
C PRO A 88 1.87 7.71 -3.65
N LYS A 89 2.90 7.63 -2.79
CA LYS A 89 4.30 7.68 -3.19
C LYS A 89 5.07 6.41 -2.85
N GLY A 90 6.06 6.08 -3.68
CA GLY A 90 6.97 4.96 -3.46
C GLY A 90 6.28 3.60 -3.34
N GLY A 91 5.12 3.45 -3.99
CA GLY A 91 4.29 2.24 -3.92
C GLY A 91 3.70 1.98 -2.53
N GLU A 92 3.59 3.00 -1.67
CA GLU A 92 2.97 2.86 -0.35
C GLU A 92 1.44 2.93 -0.45
N SER A 93 0.77 1.98 0.21
CA SER A 93 -0.69 2.00 0.33
C SER A 93 -1.12 3.06 1.35
N VAL A 94 -2.11 3.88 1.00
CA VAL A 94 -2.72 4.86 1.91
C VAL A 94 -4.17 4.48 2.20
N PRO A 95 -4.76 4.94 3.32
CA PRO A 95 -6.17 4.70 3.60
C PRO A 95 -7.09 5.28 2.51
N PHE A 96 -8.11 4.52 2.14
CA PHE A 96 -9.21 5.00 1.31
C PHE A 96 -10.46 5.09 2.17
N ALA A 97 -10.97 6.30 2.37
CA ALA A 97 -12.15 6.52 3.21
C ALA A 97 -13.36 5.83 2.56
N HIS A 98 -13.91 4.82 3.25
CA HIS A 98 -15.03 4.02 2.73
C HIS A 98 -16.30 4.86 2.53
N ASP A 99 -16.41 5.96 3.27
CA ASP A 99 -17.50 6.93 3.25
C ASP A 99 -17.26 8.12 2.32
N HIS A 100 -16.29 8.03 1.40
CA HIS A 100 -16.14 9.07 0.38
C HIS A 100 -17.39 9.11 -0.51
N GLU A 101 -18.25 10.11 -0.28
CA GLU A 101 -19.62 10.17 -0.81
C GLU A 101 -19.68 9.94 -2.33
N ASP A 102 -18.78 10.56 -3.09
CA ASP A 102 -18.78 10.46 -4.56
C ASP A 102 -18.45 9.06 -5.10
N PHE A 103 -17.42 8.40 -4.55
CA PHE A 103 -17.03 7.05 -4.98
C PHE A 103 -18.04 6.01 -4.49
N HIS A 104 -18.56 6.18 -3.27
CA HIS A 104 -19.61 5.32 -2.76
C HIS A 104 -20.91 5.45 -3.57
N ARG A 105 -21.25 6.67 -4.01
CA ARG A 105 -22.42 6.95 -4.85
C ARG A 105 -22.40 6.20 -6.18
N ILE A 106 -21.23 6.02 -6.80
CA ILE A 106 -21.09 5.24 -8.04
C ILE A 106 -20.84 3.75 -7.79
N GLY A 107 -20.76 3.31 -6.53
CA GLY A 107 -20.49 1.91 -6.16
C GLY A 107 -19.03 1.48 -6.34
N PHE A 108 -18.08 2.41 -6.41
CA PHE A 108 -16.66 2.09 -6.53
C PHE A 108 -16.02 1.86 -5.16
N GLU A 109 -15.59 0.62 -4.90
CA GLU A 109 -15.02 0.19 -3.61
C GLU A 109 -13.66 -0.51 -3.83
N PRO A 110 -12.54 0.24 -3.91
CA PRO A 110 -11.22 -0.34 -4.20
C PRO A 110 -10.58 -1.08 -3.01
N GLY A 111 -11.23 -1.05 -1.84
CA GLY A 111 -10.75 -1.61 -0.57
C GLY A 111 -10.39 -0.53 0.46
N PRO A 112 -9.97 -0.93 1.68
CA PRO A 112 -9.69 0.00 2.79
C PRO A 112 -8.39 0.78 2.61
N THR A 113 -7.50 0.32 1.74
CA THR A 113 -6.22 0.94 1.42
C THR A 113 -5.92 0.81 -0.06
N VAL A 114 -5.33 1.84 -0.66
CA VAL A 114 -5.05 1.89 -2.10
C VAL A 114 -3.65 2.44 -2.37
N HIS A 115 -3.05 2.04 -3.49
CA HIS A 115 -1.78 2.57 -3.98
C HIS A 115 -1.94 3.72 -4.98
N PHE A 116 -3.18 4.07 -5.33
CA PHE A 116 -3.49 5.02 -6.39
C PHE A 116 -4.37 6.15 -5.90
N GLN A 117 -4.21 7.31 -6.51
CA GLN A 117 -5.23 8.34 -6.54
C GLN A 117 -6.18 8.07 -7.72
N PHE A 118 -7.47 8.13 -7.46
CA PHE A 118 -8.53 7.95 -8.45
C PHE A 118 -9.21 9.27 -8.78
N GLU A 119 -9.64 9.43 -10.03
CA GLU A 119 -10.35 10.62 -10.52
C GLU A 119 -11.30 10.21 -11.64
N VAL A 120 -12.46 10.85 -11.71
CA VAL A 120 -13.37 10.75 -12.86
C VAL A 120 -13.52 12.15 -13.45
N ALA A 121 -12.92 12.38 -14.61
CA ALA A 121 -13.02 13.65 -15.32
C ALA A 121 -14.05 13.53 -16.45
N VAL A 122 -15.03 14.43 -16.46
CA VAL A 122 -16.04 14.52 -17.52
C VAL A 122 -15.77 15.79 -18.32
N GLN A 123 -15.59 15.66 -19.63
CA GLN A 123 -15.35 16.77 -20.55
C GLN A 123 -16.37 16.73 -21.68
N GLU A 124 -16.73 17.90 -22.20
CA GLU A 124 -17.57 17.98 -23.39
C GLU A 124 -16.67 17.90 -24.63
N SER A 125 -16.95 16.92 -25.50
CA SER A 125 -16.26 16.78 -26.78
C SER A 125 -16.63 17.91 -27.74
N PRO A 126 -15.86 18.14 -28.83
CA PRO A 126 -16.16 19.18 -29.82
C PRO A 126 -17.53 19.03 -30.51
N VAL A 127 -18.15 17.86 -30.41
CA VAL A 127 -19.47 17.55 -30.97
C VAL A 127 -20.59 17.66 -29.93
N GLY A 128 -20.30 18.11 -28.71
CA GLY A 128 -21.28 18.32 -27.64
C GLY A 128 -21.64 17.05 -26.85
N GLU A 129 -20.90 15.95 -27.07
CA GLU A 129 -21.12 14.69 -26.36
C GLU A 129 -20.17 14.57 -25.15
N PRO A 130 -20.61 13.99 -24.01
CA PRO A 130 -19.75 13.79 -22.86
C PRO A 130 -18.69 12.73 -23.14
N GLU A 131 -17.43 13.08 -22.88
CA GLU A 131 -16.27 12.20 -22.87
C GLU A 131 -15.79 12.04 -21.43
N VAL A 132 -15.77 10.81 -20.93
CA VAL A 132 -15.36 10.52 -19.55
C VAL A 132 -13.98 9.91 -19.54
N SER A 133 -13.11 10.37 -18.65
CA SER A 133 -11.82 9.75 -18.35
C SER A 133 -11.82 9.23 -16.91
N CYS A 134 -11.63 7.93 -16.74
CA CYS A 134 -11.31 7.32 -15.45
C CYS A 134 -9.79 7.29 -15.32
N LEU A 135 -9.26 7.81 -14.22
CA LEU A 135 -7.81 7.87 -13.99
C LEU A 135 -7.42 7.14 -12.71
N ALA A 136 -6.27 6.48 -12.76
CA ALA A 136 -5.53 6.02 -11.59
C ALA A 136 -4.09 6.56 -11.68
N ARG A 137 -3.62 7.25 -10.64
CA ARG A 137 -2.29 7.88 -10.58
C ARG A 137 -1.48 7.32 -9.43
N VAL A 138 -0.19 7.08 -9.65
CA VAL A 138 0.76 6.66 -8.61
C VAL A 138 2.16 7.21 -8.89
N ASP A 139 2.86 7.63 -7.85
CA ASP A 139 4.31 7.84 -7.87
C ASP A 139 4.96 6.52 -7.42
N ALA A 140 5.28 5.65 -8.38
CA ALA A 140 5.59 4.25 -8.12
C ALA A 140 6.94 4.04 -7.42
N ASP A 141 7.93 4.86 -7.73
CA ASP A 141 9.29 4.77 -7.19
C ASP A 141 9.66 5.92 -6.23
N GLY A 142 8.79 6.91 -6.08
CA GLY A 142 8.95 8.02 -5.14
C GLY A 142 9.77 9.19 -5.71
N ASP A 143 10.00 9.23 -7.03
CA ASP A 143 10.78 10.28 -7.69
C ASP A 143 9.97 11.58 -7.93
N GLY A 144 8.65 11.52 -7.71
CA GLY A 144 7.72 12.63 -7.89
C GLY A 144 7.12 12.75 -9.29
N LEU A 145 7.40 11.80 -10.19
CA LEU A 145 6.75 11.65 -11.49
C LEU A 145 5.63 10.62 -11.37
N ASN A 146 4.43 10.99 -11.79
CA ASN A 146 3.30 10.08 -11.70
C ASN A 146 3.20 9.18 -12.94
N ALA A 147 3.03 7.89 -12.72
CA ALA A 147 2.41 7.01 -13.69
C ALA A 147 0.89 7.23 -13.67
N VAL A 148 0.32 7.53 -14.84
CA VAL A 148 -1.10 7.81 -15.05
C VAL A 148 -1.70 6.72 -15.93
N TYR A 149 -2.66 5.98 -15.38
CA TYR A 149 -3.43 4.99 -16.10
C TYR A 149 -4.80 5.56 -16.40
N ARG A 150 -5.19 5.57 -17.68
CA ARG A 150 -6.43 6.20 -18.15
C ARG A 150 -7.24 5.24 -19.00
N ILE A 151 -8.54 5.24 -18.77
CA ILE A 151 -9.53 4.70 -19.72
C ILE A 151 -10.50 5.82 -20.06
N ARG A 152 -10.80 5.94 -21.35
CA ARG A 152 -11.83 6.85 -21.84
C ARG A 152 -13.12 6.07 -22.14
N LEU A 153 -14.24 6.68 -21.79
CA LEU A 153 -15.58 6.24 -22.18
C LEU A 153 -16.11 7.21 -23.21
N ASP A 154 -16.54 6.68 -24.35
CA ASP A 154 -17.25 7.47 -25.34
C ASP A 154 -18.73 7.68 -24.96
N ALA A 155 -19.45 8.43 -25.80
CA ALA A 155 -20.86 8.72 -25.59
C ALA A 155 -21.76 7.47 -25.52
N ASN A 156 -21.30 6.32 -26.03
CA ASN A 156 -22.05 5.06 -26.01
C ASN A 156 -21.63 4.14 -24.84
N GLY A 157 -20.71 4.60 -23.97
CA GLY A 157 -20.19 3.78 -22.87
C GLY A 157 -19.13 2.78 -23.33
N MET A 158 -18.61 2.88 -24.56
CA MET A 158 -17.54 2.00 -24.99
C MET A 158 -16.22 2.44 -24.37
N THR A 159 -15.52 1.50 -23.73
CA THR A 159 -14.19 1.72 -23.14
C THR A 159 -13.11 1.73 -24.21
N SER A 160 -12.18 2.69 -24.14
CA SER A 160 -10.90 2.61 -24.85
C SER A 160 -10.01 1.51 -24.27
N ALA A 161 -8.92 1.19 -24.97
CA ALA A 161 -7.82 0.47 -24.35
C ALA A 161 -7.23 1.31 -23.19
N VAL A 162 -6.61 0.65 -22.21
CA VAL A 162 -5.93 1.34 -21.11
C VAL A 162 -4.70 2.07 -21.67
N GLU A 163 -4.70 3.39 -21.53
CA GLU A 163 -3.55 4.25 -21.82
C GLU A 163 -2.72 4.35 -20.53
N ALA A 164 -1.40 4.13 -20.65
CA ALA A 164 -0.47 4.29 -19.54
C ALA A 164 0.57 5.34 -19.95
N GLU A 165 0.58 6.46 -19.25
CA GLU A 165 1.47 7.60 -19.46
C GLU A 165 2.36 7.77 -18.23
N HIS A 166 3.62 8.19 -18.42
CA HIS A 166 4.50 8.60 -17.32
C HIS A 166 4.75 10.10 -17.47
N GLU A 167 4.55 10.86 -16.39
CA GLU A 167 4.85 12.28 -16.40
C GLU A 167 6.34 12.51 -16.73
N GLY A 168 6.63 13.22 -17.82
CA GLY A 168 7.99 13.51 -18.27
C GLY A 168 8.44 12.77 -19.54
N GLU A 169 7.60 11.89 -20.09
CA GLU A 169 7.82 11.18 -21.37
C GLU A 169 6.92 11.69 -22.51
#